data_AF-A0AAV0HTW1-F1
#
_entry.id   AF-A0AAV0HTW1-F1
#
_cell.length_a   1.000
_cell.length_b   1.000
_cell.length_c   1.000
_cell.angle_alpha   90.00
_cell.angle_beta   90.00
_cell.angle_gamma   90.00
#
_symmetry.space_group_name_H-M   'P 1'
#
loop_
_entity.id
_entity.type
_entity.pdbx_description
1 polymer ?
#
loop_
_entity_poly.entity_id
_entity_poly.type
_entity_poly.pdbx_seq_one_letter_code
_entity_poly.pdbx_strand_id
1 'polypeptide(L)'
;MSFWDAMAREPSLMQTFYGAMSGDSKLVARVLVSDCCKELFRGVGSLVDVGGGTGTMAAAIARAYPDINCTVFELPQDQEAIIGLPNLQFVGGNMFQENIPHGDALLLKVNSINS
;
A
#
# COMPACT_ATOMS: atom_id res chain seq x y z
N MET A 1 2.35 -20.95 13.26
CA MET A 1 2.02 -19.55 13.58
C MET A 1 2.78 -18.70 12.60
N SER A 2 2.09 -17.95 11.76
CA SER A 2 2.72 -17.05 10.80
C SER A 2 3.33 -15.85 11.53
N PHE A 3 4.25 -15.13 10.86
CA PHE A 3 4.75 -13.85 11.36
C PHE A 3 3.59 -12.89 11.70
N TRP A 4 2.59 -12.82 10.82
CA TRP A 4 1.41 -11.97 10.99
C TRP A 4 0.53 -12.40 12.18
N ASP A 5 0.41 -13.71 12.44
CA ASP A 5 -0.34 -14.22 13.61
C ASP A 5 0.32 -13.82 14.93
N ALA A 6 1.67 -13.74 14.95
CA ALA A 6 2.43 -13.30 16.12
C ALA A 6 2.28 -11.79 16.32
N MET A 7 2.40 -11.02 15.24
CA MET A 7 2.24 -9.56 15.23
C MET A 7 0.84 -9.13 15.70
N ALA A 8 -0.21 -9.83 15.28
CA ALA A 8 -1.60 -9.53 15.67
C ALA A 8 -1.85 -9.68 17.18
N ARG A 9 -0.98 -10.39 17.90
CA ARG A 9 -1.05 -10.56 19.37
C ARG A 9 -0.30 -9.47 20.13
N GLU A 10 0.52 -8.67 19.44
CA GLU A 10 1.35 -7.61 20.01
C GLU A 10 1.12 -6.27 19.29
N PRO A 11 0.07 -5.51 19.68
CA PRO A 11 -0.30 -4.27 19.00
C PRO A 11 0.81 -3.22 18.90
N SER A 12 1.69 -3.13 19.91
CA SER A 12 2.83 -2.20 19.90
C SER A 12 3.89 -2.56 18.86
N LEU A 13 4.16 -3.86 18.68
CA LEU A 13 5.08 -4.36 17.67
C LEU A 13 4.50 -4.14 16.27
N MET A 14 3.20 -4.39 16.10
CA MET A 14 2.45 -4.11 14.88
C MET A 14 2.49 -2.63 14.49
N GLN A 15 2.25 -1.73 15.45
CA GLN A 15 2.33 -0.29 15.22
C GLN A 15 3.75 0.15 14.82
N THR A 16 4.78 -0.39 15.47
CA THR A 16 6.19 -0.10 15.16
C THR A 16 6.54 -0.53 13.74
N PHE A 17 6.12 -1.73 13.35
CA PHE A 17 6.36 -2.29 12.02
C PHE A 17 5.69 -1.46 10.93
N TYR A 18 4.39 -1.15 11.04
CA TYR A 18 3.71 -0.29 10.07
C TYR A 18 4.27 1.13 10.04
N GLY A 19 4.69 1.67 11.19
CA GLY A 19 5.38 2.96 11.26
C GLY A 19 6.68 2.97 10.45
N ALA A 20 7.52 1.94 10.61
CA ALA A 20 8.74 1.78 9.83
C ALA A 20 8.45 1.63 8.33
N MET A 21 7.46 0.81 7.96
CA MET A 21 7.06 0.64 6.57
C MET A 21 6.53 1.93 5.95
N SER A 22 5.70 2.69 6.65
CA SER A 22 5.17 3.97 6.19
C SER A 22 6.30 5.00 5.99
N GLY A 23 7.28 5.04 6.91
CA GLY A 23 8.46 5.90 6.78
C GLY A 23 9.23 5.65 5.48
N ASP A 24 9.56 4.39 5.20
CA ASP A 24 10.23 4.02 3.95
C ASP A 24 9.34 4.30 2.72
N SER A 25 8.06 3.94 2.78
CA SER A 25 7.12 4.20 1.69
C SER A 25 7.01 5.69 1.35
N LYS A 26 7.13 6.61 2.32
CA LYS A 26 7.16 8.07 2.03
C LYS A 26 8.38 8.47 1.19
N LEU A 27 9.55 7.88 1.44
CA LEU A 27 10.77 8.19 0.70
C LEU A 27 10.68 7.65 -0.73
N VAL A 28 10.30 6.38 -0.88
CA VAL A 28 10.14 5.75 -2.19
C VAL A 28 9.03 6.42 -3.00
N ALA A 29 7.91 6.75 -2.36
CA ALA A 29 6.79 7.44 -3.01
C ALA A 29 7.22 8.78 -3.62
N ARG A 30 8.05 9.57 -2.93
CA ARG A 30 8.55 10.86 -3.45
C ARG A 30 9.31 10.70 -4.76
N VAL A 31 10.06 9.62 -4.92
CA VAL A 31 10.78 9.33 -6.16
C VAL A 31 9.79 8.88 -7.24
N LEU A 32 8.90 7.94 -6.91
CA LEU A 32 7.93 7.40 -7.86
C LEU A 32 6.94 8.45 -8.39
N VAL A 33 6.54 9.42 -7.59
CA VAL A 33 5.66 10.51 -8.03
C VAL A 33 6.40 11.69 -8.67
N SER A 34 7.73 11.66 -8.71
CA SER A 34 8.51 12.71 -9.35
C SER A 34 8.52 12.56 -10.88
N ASP A 35 8.95 13.62 -11.57
CA ASP A 35 8.98 13.65 -13.03
C ASP A 35 9.82 12.54 -13.67
N CYS A 36 10.80 11.97 -12.94
CA CYS A 36 11.62 10.87 -13.48
C CYS A 36 10.85 9.57 -13.69
N CYS A 37 9.71 9.40 -13.02
CA CYS A 37 8.90 8.19 -13.02
C CYS A 37 7.53 8.39 -13.68
N LYS A 38 7.23 9.58 -14.21
CA LYS A 38 5.91 9.93 -14.74
C LYS A 38 5.41 8.98 -15.83
N GLU A 39 6.30 8.55 -16.73
CA GLU A 39 5.94 7.64 -17.82
C GLU A 39 5.57 6.23 -17.33
N LEU A 40 5.97 5.82 -16.11
CA LEU A 40 5.57 4.52 -15.54
C LEU A 40 4.05 4.41 -15.32
N PHE A 41 3.40 5.54 -15.06
CA PHE A 41 1.96 5.60 -14.78
C PHE A 41 1.14 6.00 -16.01
N ARG A 42 1.77 6.14 -17.18
CA ARG A 42 1.08 6.56 -18.39
C ARG A 42 0.11 5.48 -18.87
N GLY A 43 -1.17 5.84 -18.96
CA GLY A 43 -2.24 4.94 -19.42
C GLY A 43 -2.74 3.97 -18.34
N VAL A 44 -2.23 4.06 -17.11
CA VAL A 44 -2.78 3.34 -15.96
C VAL A 44 -4.02 4.11 -15.48
N GLY A 45 -5.20 3.48 -15.46
CA GLY A 45 -6.42 4.05 -14.89
C GLY A 45 -6.76 3.49 -13.51
N SER A 46 -6.21 2.34 -13.17
CA SER A 46 -6.40 1.66 -11.89
C SER A 46 -5.13 0.95 -11.43
N LEU A 47 -4.81 1.08 -10.13
CA LEU A 47 -3.62 0.52 -9.51
C LEU A 47 -3.98 -0.20 -8.21
N VAL A 48 -3.45 -1.39 -8.01
CA VAL A 48 -3.60 -2.15 -6.76
C VAL A 48 -2.25 -2.25 -6.05
N ASP A 49 -2.17 -1.68 -4.84
CA ASP A 49 -1.02 -1.73 -3.94
C ASP A 49 -1.18 -2.94 -3.01
N VAL A 50 -0.53 -4.05 -3.38
CA VAL A 50 -0.63 -5.34 -2.70
C VAL A 50 0.35 -5.38 -1.54
N GLY A 51 -0.14 -5.64 -0.33
CA GLY A 51 0.66 -5.50 0.89
C GLY A 51 1.01 -4.05 1.20
N GLY A 52 0.15 -3.10 0.79
CA GLY A 52 0.41 -1.65 0.89
C GLY A 52 0.39 -1.08 2.31
N GLY A 53 0.12 -1.89 3.33
CA GLY A 53 0.06 -1.52 4.74
C GLY A 53 -0.92 -0.38 4.98
N THR A 54 -0.44 0.71 5.57
CA THR A 54 -1.24 1.91 5.87
C THR A 54 -1.61 2.73 4.61
N GLY A 55 -1.36 2.20 3.41
CA GLY A 55 -1.71 2.85 2.13
C GLY A 55 -0.90 4.11 1.81
N THR A 56 0.25 4.31 2.45
CA THR A 56 1.05 5.54 2.24
C THR A 56 1.53 5.69 0.81
N MET A 57 1.88 4.58 0.14
CA MET A 57 2.32 4.57 -1.24
C MET A 57 1.17 4.88 -2.20
N ALA A 58 0.09 4.09 -2.14
CA ALA A 58 -1.14 4.32 -2.88
C ALA A 58 -1.68 5.76 -2.71
N ALA A 59 -1.65 6.32 -1.49
CA ALA A 59 -2.12 7.67 -1.23
C ALA A 59 -1.23 8.77 -1.83
N ALA A 60 0.07 8.51 -2.01
CA ALA A 60 0.95 9.44 -2.72
C ALA A 60 0.69 9.41 -4.23
N ILE A 61 0.52 8.22 -4.80
CA ILE A 61 0.18 8.03 -6.22
C ILE A 61 -1.17 8.67 -6.53
N ALA A 62 -2.20 8.36 -5.73
CA ALA A 62 -3.54 8.90 -5.88
C ALA A 62 -3.57 10.45 -5.83
N ARG A 63 -2.71 11.08 -5.02
CA ARG A 63 -2.57 12.54 -4.97
C ARG A 63 -1.85 13.13 -6.18
N ALA A 64 -0.81 12.45 -6.66
CA ALA A 64 -0.03 12.92 -7.80
C ALA A 64 -0.76 12.70 -9.14
N TYR A 65 -1.57 11.65 -9.22
CA TYR A 65 -2.29 11.23 -10.41
C TYR A 65 -3.79 11.03 -10.09
N PRO A 66 -4.59 12.12 -10.09
CA PRO A 66 -6.02 12.06 -9.75
C PRO A 66 -6.84 11.12 -10.63
N ASP A 67 -6.38 10.87 -11.86
CA ASP A 67 -7.05 9.99 -12.83
C ASP A 67 -6.83 8.49 -12.54
N ILE A 68 -5.94 8.14 -11.59
CA ILE A 68 -5.65 6.76 -11.22
C ILE A 68 -6.46 6.39 -9.98
N ASN A 69 -7.31 5.37 -10.11
CA ASN A 69 -8.01 4.77 -8.98
C ASN A 69 -7.10 3.77 -8.27
N CYS A 70 -6.73 4.08 -7.03
CA CYS A 70 -5.84 3.25 -6.23
C CYS A 70 -6.63 2.37 -5.26
N THR A 71 -6.24 1.10 -5.15
CA THR A 71 -6.76 0.15 -4.17
C THR A 71 -5.62 -0.39 -3.34
N VAL A 72 -5.67 -0.23 -2.02
CA VAL A 72 -4.75 -0.91 -1.10
C VAL A 72 -5.34 -2.26 -0.76
N PHE A 73 -4.59 -3.33 -1.04
CA PHE A 73 -4.98 -4.69 -0.68
C PHE A 73 -4.06 -5.22 0.41
N GLU A 74 -4.59 -5.34 1.63
CA GLU A 74 -3.80 -5.63 2.84
C GLU A 74 -4.57 -6.58 3.77
N LEU A 75 -3.87 -7.25 4.69
CA LEU A 75 -4.53 -8.08 5.69
C LEU A 75 -5.54 -7.28 6.52
N PRO A 76 -6.70 -7.86 6.90
CA PRO A 76 -7.69 -7.19 7.74
C PRO A 76 -7.06 -6.78 9.08
N GLN A 77 -6.98 -5.47 9.32
CA GLN A 77 -6.56 -4.91 10.60
C GLN A 77 -7.42 -3.69 10.93
N ASP A 78 -7.50 -3.32 12.21
CA ASP A 78 -8.12 -2.08 12.70
C ASP A 78 -7.30 -0.84 12.29
N GLN A 79 -6.97 -0.73 11.01
CA GLN A 79 -6.32 0.44 10.45
C GLN A 79 -7.41 1.40 10.03
N GLU A 80 -7.39 2.60 10.64
CA GLU A 80 -8.11 3.74 10.10
C GLU A 80 -7.62 3.93 8.66
N ALA A 81 -8.50 3.64 7.69
CA ALA A 81 -8.28 3.99 6.31
C ALA A 81 -7.83 5.46 6.26
N ILE A 82 -6.96 5.81 5.32
CA ILE A 82 -6.69 7.23 5.02
C ILE A 82 -8.00 7.81 4.48
N ILE A 83 -8.84 8.32 5.38
CA ILE A 83 -10.13 8.94 5.06
C ILE A 83 -9.80 10.23 4.29
N GLY A 84 -10.34 10.37 3.07
CA GLY A 84 -10.40 11.67 2.39
C GLY A 84 -9.77 11.76 0.99
N LEU A 85 -9.31 10.66 0.38
CA LEU A 85 -8.96 10.66 -1.05
C LEU A 85 -10.06 9.94 -1.86
N PRO A 86 -10.71 10.62 -2.83
CA PRO A 86 -11.84 10.05 -3.57
C PRO A 86 -11.43 8.91 -4.52
N ASN A 87 -10.17 8.87 -4.93
CA ASN A 87 -9.59 7.86 -5.81
C ASN A 87 -8.70 6.85 -5.06
N LEU A 88 -8.93 6.65 -3.75
CA LEU A 88 -8.23 5.67 -2.93
C LEU A 88 -9.23 4.87 -2.10
N GLN A 89 -9.13 3.55 -2.17
CA GLN A 89 -9.90 2.63 -1.33
C GLN A 89 -9.02 1.56 -0.69
N PHE A 90 -9.52 0.95 0.39
CA PHE A 90 -8.88 -0.17 1.08
C PHE A 90 -9.75 -1.42 0.96
N VAL A 91 -9.11 -2.53 0.64
CA VAL A 91 -9.73 -3.85 0.56
C VAL A 91 -8.93 -4.80 1.45
N GLY A 92 -9.59 -5.36 2.44
CA GLY A 92 -9.00 -6.38 3.31
C GLY A 92 -8.94 -7.73 2.61
N GLY A 93 -7.81 -8.42 2.68
CA GLY A 93 -7.70 -9.81 2.22
C GLY A 93 -6.27 -10.35 2.25
N ASN A 94 -6.17 -11.67 2.18
CA ASN A 94 -4.89 -12.37 2.13
C ASN A 94 -4.49 -12.67 0.68
N MET A 95 -3.43 -12.01 0.19
CA MET A 95 -2.94 -12.18 -1.20
C MET A 95 -2.52 -13.59 -1.60
N PHE A 96 -2.29 -14.50 -0.65
CA PHE A 96 -1.96 -15.90 -0.93
C PHE A 96 -3.17 -16.83 -0.95
N GLN A 97 -4.31 -16.39 -0.42
CA GLN A 97 -5.50 -17.22 -0.23
C GLN A 97 -6.71 -16.69 -0.99
N GLU A 98 -6.75 -15.38 -1.23
CA GLU A 98 -7.85 -14.66 -1.84
C GLU A 98 -7.42 -14.04 -3.17
N ASN A 99 -8.40 -13.77 -4.03
CA ASN A 99 -8.13 -13.12 -5.31
C ASN A 99 -7.75 -11.65 -5.07
N ILE A 100 -6.61 -11.26 -5.65
CA ILE A 100 -6.18 -9.86 -5.68
C ILE A 100 -7.20 -9.06 -6.51
N PRO A 101 -7.65 -7.87 -6.04
CA PRO A 101 -8.51 -6.99 -6.82
C PRO A 101 -7.95 -6.71 -8.22
N HIS A 102 -8.84 -6.52 -9.19
CA HIS A 102 -8.42 -6.16 -10.54
C HIS A 102 -7.96 -4.71 -10.61
N GLY A 103 -6.89 -4.47 -11.37
CA GLY A 103 -6.42 -3.16 -11.78
C GLY A 103 -5.49 -3.27 -12.99
N ASP A 104 -5.25 -2.16 -13.67
CA ASP A 104 -4.36 -2.10 -14.83
C ASP A 104 -2.90 -2.36 -14.44
N ALA A 105 -2.54 -2.01 -13.20
CA ALA A 105 -1.22 -2.24 -12.63
C ALA A 105 -1.31 -2.83 -11.22
N LEU A 106 -0.39 -3.76 -10.92
CA LEU A 106 -0.13 -4.25 -9.57
C LEU A 106 1.20 -3.68 -9.07
N LEU A 107 1.16 -3.01 -7.93
CA LEU A 107 2.32 -2.52 -7.22
C LEU A 107 2.62 -3.46 -6.05
N LEU A 108 3.83 -4.02 -6.02
CA LEU A 108 4.33 -4.81 -4.91
C LEU A 108 5.61 -4.15 -4.40
N LYS A 109 5.50 -3.48 -3.25
CA LYS A 109 6.64 -2.84 -2.61
C LYS A 109 7.12 -3.69 -1.44
N VAL A 110 8.32 -4.28 -1.58
CA VAL A 110 8.91 -5.14 -0.56
C VAL A 110 9.92 -4.36 0.27
N ASN A 111 9.70 -4.30 1.58
CA ASN A 111 10.70 -3.83 2.53
C ASN A 111 11.56 -5.00 2.97
N SER A 112 12.88 -4.94 2.71
CA SER A 112 13.82 -5.85 3.34
C SER A 112 14.08 -5.36 4.77
N ILE A 113 13.36 -5.92 5.74
CA ILE A 113 13.80 -5.87 7.14
C ILE A 113 14.93 -6.89 7.28
N ASN A 114 16.18 -6.42 7.25
CA ASN A 114 17.32 -7.27 7.60
C ASN A 114 17.08 -7.81 9.02
N SER A 115 16.94 -9.13 9.09
CA SER A 115 16.91 -9.91 10.33
C SER A 115 18.31 -10.08 10.88
#